data_AF-A0A146A040-F1
#
_entry.id   AF-A0A146A040-F1
#
_cell.length_a   1.000
_cell.length_b   1.000
_cell.length_c   1.000
_cell.angle_alpha   90.00
_cell.angle_beta   90.00
_cell.angle_gamma   90.00
#
_symmetry.space_group_name_H-M   'P 1'
#
loop_
_entity.id
_entity.type
_entity.pdbx_description
1 polymer ?
#
loop_
_entity_poly.entity_id
_entity_poly.type
_entity_poly.pdbx_seq_one_letter_code
_entity_poly.pdbx_strand_id
1 'polypeptide(L)'
;MKPYFLSARRLGLAVLFTALLAGCAHLSRPAIPTEAQQQALARVEADYLAGRYGDVIRQVATSDELAGAPASIQVPALKLQAFSYCVSRHEALCEDAFARILKLDPDFTLTAAEVGHPTWGPAYQRARR
;
A
#
# COMPACT_ATOMS: atom_id res chain seq x y z
N MET A 1 19.37 67.00 42.97
CA MET A 1 20.77 66.57 43.24
C MET A 1 20.75 65.08 43.53
N LYS A 2 21.50 64.26 42.77
CA LYS A 2 21.65 62.80 42.99
C LYS A 2 22.55 62.55 44.20
N PRO A 3 22.39 61.42 44.90
CA PRO A 3 23.44 60.41 44.77
C PRO A 3 22.93 58.99 44.54
N TYR A 4 23.86 58.22 43.99
CA TYR A 4 23.79 56.88 43.46
C TYR A 4 23.77 55.81 44.56
N PHE A 5 23.04 54.71 44.34
CA PHE A 5 23.45 53.40 44.83
C PHE A 5 23.31 52.36 43.72
N LEU A 6 24.46 51.76 43.40
CA LEU A 6 24.66 50.60 42.55
C LEU A 6 24.21 49.35 43.33
N SER A 7 23.43 48.45 42.75
CA SER A 7 23.51 47.04 43.14
C SER A 7 22.93 46.12 42.08
N ALA A 8 23.72 45.09 41.79
CA ALA A 8 23.52 44.09 40.77
C ALA A 8 22.28 43.22 41.02
N ARG A 9 21.61 42.79 39.94
CA ARG A 9 21.08 41.42 39.94
C ARG A 9 21.13 40.78 38.56
N ARG A 10 21.85 39.67 38.58
CA ARG A 10 22.24 38.74 37.53
C ARG A 10 21.04 38.13 36.79
N LEU A 11 21.28 37.91 35.49
CA LEU A 11 20.99 36.69 34.73
C LEU A 11 19.52 36.24 34.59
N GLY A 12 19.03 36.29 33.35
CA GLY A 12 17.80 35.64 32.92
C GLY A 12 17.78 35.49 31.40
N LEU A 13 18.76 34.76 30.86
CA LEU A 13 18.78 34.34 29.46
C LEU A 13 17.74 33.21 29.31
N ALA A 14 16.55 33.51 28.79
CA ALA A 14 15.51 32.51 28.59
C ALA A 14 14.57 32.86 27.41
N VAL A 15 14.98 32.51 26.19
CA VAL A 15 14.08 32.15 25.06
C VAL A 15 14.87 31.13 24.22
N LEU A 16 15.05 29.88 24.68
CA LEU A 16 14.19 28.72 24.43
C LEU A 16 13.79 28.52 22.95
N PHE A 17 14.72 27.89 22.22
CA PHE A 17 14.50 26.78 21.29
C PHE A 17 13.29 26.87 20.33
N THR A 18 13.53 27.43 19.14
CA THR A 18 12.73 27.10 17.95
C THR A 18 13.02 25.66 17.53
N ALA A 19 12.06 24.78 17.79
CA ALA A 19 12.09 23.37 17.40
C ALA A 19 12.10 23.22 15.87
N LEU A 20 13.19 22.67 15.34
CA LEU A 20 13.29 22.15 13.98
C LEU A 20 12.43 20.88 13.87
N LEU A 21 11.17 21.02 13.47
CA LEU A 21 10.35 19.90 13.00
C LEU A 21 10.69 19.61 11.53
N ALA A 22 11.90 19.11 11.27
CA ALA A 22 12.20 18.43 10.02
C ALA A 22 11.67 16.99 10.13
N GLY A 23 10.37 16.83 9.88
CA GLY A 23 9.76 15.51 9.73
C GLY A 23 10.36 14.82 8.53
N CYS A 24 11.20 13.81 8.75
CA CYS A 24 11.57 12.88 7.71
C CYS A 24 10.30 12.14 7.29
N ALA A 25 9.66 12.58 6.20
CA ALA A 25 8.84 11.69 5.40
C ALA A 25 9.76 10.52 5.03
N HIS A 26 9.54 9.38 5.67
CA HIS A 26 10.26 8.14 5.41
C HIS A 26 9.86 7.67 4.01
N LEU A 27 10.46 8.28 2.99
CA LEU A 27 10.38 7.85 1.60
C LEU A 27 11.13 6.52 1.53
N SER A 28 10.47 5.44 1.93
CA SER A 28 10.89 4.09 1.62
C SER A 28 11.00 4.01 0.10
N ARG A 29 12.22 4.02 -0.43
CA ARG A 29 12.44 3.91 -1.86
C ARG A 29 11.80 2.60 -2.34
N PRO A 30 10.97 2.62 -3.39
CA PRO A 30 10.34 1.39 -3.88
C PRO A 30 11.44 0.39 -4.25
N ALA A 31 11.37 -0.81 -3.66
CA ALA A 31 12.33 -1.86 -3.92
C ALA A 31 12.19 -2.35 -5.37
N ILE A 32 13.33 -2.63 -6.01
CA ILE A 32 13.37 -3.14 -7.38
C ILE A 32 13.03 -4.64 -7.33
N PRO A 33 12.03 -5.11 -8.08
CA PRO A 33 11.72 -6.53 -8.17
C PRO A 33 12.89 -7.34 -8.72
N THR A 34 13.07 -8.56 -8.20
CA THR A 34 13.99 -9.54 -8.80
C THR A 34 13.40 -10.14 -10.08
N GLU A 35 14.25 -10.74 -10.91
CA GLU A 35 13.78 -11.46 -12.11
C GLU A 35 12.80 -12.59 -11.76
N ALA A 36 13.05 -13.35 -10.69
CA ALA A 36 12.16 -14.41 -10.25
C ALA A 36 10.76 -13.89 -9.89
N GLN A 37 10.67 -12.73 -9.24
CA GLN A 37 9.41 -12.08 -8.90
C GLN A 37 8.66 -11.59 -10.14
N GLN A 38 9.38 -11.01 -11.11
CA GLN A 38 8.80 -10.61 -12.39
C GLN A 38 8.27 -11.81 -13.17
N GLN A 39 9.03 -12.91 -13.22
CA GLN A 39 8.60 -14.14 -13.88
C GLN A 39 7.39 -14.78 -13.18
N ALA A 40 7.32 -14.71 -11.84
CA ALA A 40 6.17 -15.19 -11.09
C ALA A 40 4.89 -14.41 -11.47
N LEU A 41 4.96 -13.07 -11.54
CA LEU A 41 3.83 -12.25 -12.00
C LEU A 41 3.45 -12.56 -13.45
N ALA A 42 4.43 -12.69 -14.35
CA ALA A 42 4.17 -13.00 -15.75
C ALA A 42 3.46 -14.35 -15.94
N ARG A 43 3.74 -15.34 -15.08
CA ARG A 43 2.99 -16.62 -15.07
C ARG A 43 1.54 -16.42 -14.65
N VAL A 44 1.29 -15.66 -13.58
CA VAL A 44 -0.07 -15.30 -13.13
C VAL A 44 -0.85 -14.58 -14.24
N GLU A 45 -0.22 -13.63 -14.92
CA GLU A 45 -0.82 -12.92 -16.07
C GLU A 45 -1.16 -13.88 -17.21
N ALA A 46 -0.25 -14.81 -17.54
CA ALA A 46 -0.49 -15.79 -18.58
C ALA A 46 -1.65 -16.74 -18.25
N ASP A 47 -1.79 -17.17 -17.00
CA ASP A 47 -2.92 -18.00 -16.56
C ASP A 47 -4.23 -17.23 -16.58
N TYR A 48 -4.22 -15.98 -16.13
CA TYR A 48 -5.36 -15.10 -16.18
C TYR A 48 -5.86 -14.91 -17.62
N LEU A 49 -4.97 -14.58 -18.55
CA LEU A 49 -5.30 -14.38 -19.96
C LEU A 49 -5.80 -15.66 -20.63
N ALA A 50 -5.39 -16.82 -20.14
CA ALA A 50 -5.89 -18.12 -20.60
C ALA A 50 -7.20 -18.56 -19.91
N GLY A 51 -7.78 -17.74 -19.03
CA GLY A 51 -8.99 -18.06 -18.28
C GLY A 51 -8.80 -19.12 -17.19
N ARG A 52 -7.56 -19.43 -16.81
CA ARG A 52 -7.22 -20.39 -15.75
C ARG A 52 -7.31 -19.74 -14.36
N TYR A 53 -8.49 -19.21 -14.02
CA TYR A 53 -8.71 -18.45 -12.78
C TYR A 53 -8.41 -19.24 -11.51
N GLY A 54 -8.64 -20.56 -11.50
CA GLY A 54 -8.28 -21.43 -10.39
C GLY A 54 -6.76 -21.51 -10.16
N ASP A 55 -5.97 -21.45 -11.24
CA ASP A 55 -4.51 -21.45 -11.15
C ASP A 55 -3.98 -20.09 -10.70
N VAL A 56 -4.57 -18.98 -11.17
CA VAL A 56 -4.30 -17.63 -10.66
C VAL A 56 -4.51 -17.57 -9.15
N ILE A 57 -5.66 -18.06 -8.67
CA ILE A 57 -5.99 -18.08 -7.24
C ILE A 57 -4.91 -18.83 -6.45
N ARG A 58 -4.57 -20.05 -6.90
CA ARG A 58 -3.63 -20.92 -6.19
C ARG A 58 -2.22 -20.32 -6.17
N GLN A 59 -1.72 -19.88 -7.32
CA GLN A 59 -0.36 -19.36 -7.44
C GLN A 59 -0.14 -18.11 -6.59
N VAL A 60 -1.07 -17.15 -6.63
CA VAL A 60 -0.96 -15.92 -5.83
C VAL A 60 -1.10 -16.22 -4.32
N ALA A 61 -1.82 -17.28 -3.95
CA ALA A 61 -1.95 -17.69 -2.54
C ALA A 61 -0.72 -18.43 -1.99
N THR A 62 0.07 -19.10 -2.84
CA THR A 62 1.13 -20.03 -2.37
C THR A 62 2.54 -19.69 -2.84
N SER A 63 2.75 -18.70 -3.72
CA SER A 63 4.09 -18.33 -4.19
C SER A 63 4.82 -17.45 -3.19
N ASP A 64 5.96 -17.94 -2.69
CA ASP A 64 6.88 -17.18 -1.84
C ASP A 64 7.52 -16.02 -2.61
N GLU A 65 7.76 -16.19 -3.92
CA GLU A 65 8.27 -15.12 -4.78
C GLU A 65 7.31 -13.94 -4.80
N LEU A 66 6.00 -14.19 -5.01
CA LEU A 66 4.99 -13.14 -4.99
C LEU A 66 4.82 -12.56 -3.59
N ALA A 67 4.75 -13.39 -2.54
CA ALA A 67 4.57 -12.92 -1.16
C ALA A 67 5.73 -12.04 -0.67
N GLY A 68 6.96 -12.32 -1.09
CA GLY A 68 8.16 -11.55 -0.77
C GLY A 68 8.46 -10.39 -1.71
N ALA A 69 7.62 -10.14 -2.72
CA ALA A 69 7.86 -9.11 -3.74
C ALA A 69 7.55 -7.69 -3.25
N PRO A 70 8.10 -6.63 -3.87
CA PRO A 70 7.62 -5.27 -3.64
C PRO A 70 6.16 -5.09 -4.07
N ALA A 71 5.52 -4.01 -3.59
CA ALA A 71 4.14 -3.66 -3.94
C ALA A 71 3.89 -3.58 -5.46
N SER A 72 4.90 -3.17 -6.24
CA SER A 72 4.85 -3.13 -7.70
C SER A 72 4.60 -4.49 -8.37
N ILE A 73 4.83 -5.60 -7.67
CA ILE A 73 4.51 -6.97 -8.10
C ILE A 73 3.29 -7.51 -7.36
N GLN A 74 3.21 -7.29 -6.04
CA GLN A 74 2.10 -7.83 -5.24
C GLN A 74 0.74 -7.26 -5.65
N VAL A 75 0.64 -5.94 -5.85
CA VAL A 75 -0.62 -5.28 -6.20
C VAL A 75 -1.22 -5.81 -7.51
N PRO A 76 -0.50 -5.88 -8.64
CA PRO A 76 -1.08 -6.45 -9.86
C PRO A 76 -1.43 -7.93 -9.71
N ALA A 77 -0.61 -8.75 -9.03
CA ALA A 77 -0.94 -10.16 -8.77
C ALA A 77 -2.23 -10.32 -7.96
N LEU A 78 -2.37 -9.55 -6.88
CA LEU A 78 -3.57 -9.56 -6.03
C LEU A 78 -4.80 -9.07 -6.78
N LYS A 79 -4.65 -8.09 -7.68
CA LYS A 79 -5.76 -7.60 -8.51
C LYS A 79 -6.28 -8.71 -9.43
N LEU A 80 -5.40 -9.49 -10.06
CA LEU A 80 -5.78 -10.66 -10.86
C LEU A 80 -6.42 -11.77 -10.02
N GLN A 81 -5.91 -11.99 -8.80
CA GLN A 81 -6.49 -12.93 -7.85
C GLN A 81 -7.90 -12.50 -7.40
N ALA A 82 -8.09 -11.22 -7.08
CA ALA A 82 -9.40 -10.67 -6.73
C ALA A 82 -10.40 -10.93 -7.86
N PHE A 83 -10.01 -10.69 -9.12
CA PHE A 83 -10.93 -10.86 -10.25
C PHE A 83 -11.31 -12.33 -10.38
N SER A 84 -10.30 -13.20 -10.26
CA SER A 84 -10.45 -14.65 -10.31
C SER A 84 -11.41 -15.16 -9.22
N TYR A 85 -11.33 -14.63 -7.99
CA TYR A 85 -12.31 -14.94 -6.94
C TYR A 85 -13.72 -14.46 -7.28
N CYS A 86 -13.82 -13.22 -7.77
CA CYS A 86 -15.11 -12.62 -8.14
C CYS A 86 -15.83 -13.45 -9.23
N VAL A 87 -15.14 -13.84 -10.32
CA VAL A 87 -15.74 -14.66 -11.39
C VAL A 87 -15.97 -16.12 -10.98
N SER A 88 -15.28 -16.59 -9.94
CA SER A 88 -15.46 -17.92 -9.36
C SER A 88 -16.47 -17.94 -8.21
N ARG A 89 -17.25 -16.86 -8.00
CA ARG A 89 -18.28 -16.72 -6.95
C ARG A 89 -17.75 -16.80 -5.50
N HIS A 90 -16.52 -16.37 -5.28
CA HIS A 90 -15.91 -16.27 -3.95
C HIS A 90 -15.82 -14.81 -3.49
N GLU A 91 -16.98 -14.16 -3.28
CA GLU A 91 -17.04 -12.71 -3.03
C GLU A 91 -16.26 -12.25 -1.80
N ALA A 92 -16.31 -13.00 -0.69
CA ALA A 92 -15.56 -12.66 0.52
C ALA A 92 -14.04 -12.65 0.29
N LEU A 93 -13.53 -13.56 -0.55
CA LEU A 93 -12.11 -13.61 -0.91
C LEU A 93 -11.73 -12.54 -1.95
N CYS A 94 -12.67 -12.15 -2.81
CA CYS A 94 -12.50 -11.01 -3.70
C CYS A 94 -12.31 -9.71 -2.90
N GLU A 95 -13.12 -9.50 -1.86
CA GLU A 95 -12.99 -8.38 -0.93
C GLU A 95 -11.69 -8.42 -0.12
N ASP A 96 -11.32 -9.58 0.44
CA ASP A 96 -10.05 -9.76 1.17
C ASP A 96 -8.82 -9.42 0.29
N ALA A 97 -8.83 -9.86 -0.97
CA ALA A 97 -7.76 -9.52 -1.90
C ALA A 97 -7.63 -7.99 -2.10
N PHE A 98 -8.75 -7.25 -2.17
CA PHE A 98 -8.70 -5.79 -2.19
C PHE A 98 -8.23 -5.17 -0.88
N ALA A 99 -8.62 -5.71 0.27
CA ALA A 99 -8.13 -5.24 1.56
C ALA A 99 -6.60 -5.39 1.66
N ARG A 100 -6.06 -6.50 1.14
CA ARG A 100 -4.60 -6.72 1.04
C ARG A 100 -3.94 -5.73 0.10
N ILE A 101 -4.55 -5.42 -1.05
CA ILE A 101 -4.05 -4.37 -1.96
C ILE A 101 -3.99 -3.02 -1.24
N LEU A 102 -5.08 -2.60 -0.58
CA LEU A 102 -5.17 -1.31 0.10
C LEU A 102 -4.19 -1.19 1.30
N LYS A 103 -3.81 -2.31 1.91
CA LYS A 103 -2.75 -2.34 2.92
C LYS A 103 -1.36 -2.08 2.31
N LEU A 104 -1.12 -2.54 1.09
CA LEU A 104 0.14 -2.35 0.36
C LEU A 104 0.22 -0.99 -0.35
N ASP A 105 -0.91 -0.53 -0.86
CA ASP A 105 -1.08 0.71 -1.61
C ASP A 105 -2.40 1.39 -1.18
N PRO A 106 -2.36 2.25 -0.14
CA PRO A 106 -3.54 2.95 0.37
C PRO A 106 -4.23 3.87 -0.65
N ASP A 107 -3.50 4.30 -1.68
CA ASP A 107 -3.99 5.17 -2.74
C ASP A 107 -4.54 4.39 -3.95
N PHE A 108 -4.54 3.04 -3.88
CA PHE A 108 -5.04 2.18 -4.94
C PHE A 108 -6.50 2.50 -5.28
N THR A 109 -6.74 2.79 -6.56
CA THR A 109 -8.06 3.07 -7.11
C THR A 109 -8.37 2.21 -8.32
N LEU A 110 -9.61 1.72 -8.38
CA LEU A 110 -10.14 1.12 -9.60
C LEU A 110 -10.45 2.20 -10.64
N THR A 111 -10.22 1.88 -11.91
CA THR A 111 -10.66 2.74 -13.01
C THR A 111 -12.19 2.78 -13.11
N ALA A 112 -12.74 3.80 -13.76
CA ALA A 112 -14.18 3.93 -13.96
C ALA A 112 -14.80 2.70 -14.66
N ALA A 113 -14.08 2.10 -15.61
CA ALA A 113 -14.53 0.90 -16.32
C ALA A 113 -14.63 -0.32 -15.40
N GLU A 114 -13.75 -0.42 -14.41
CA GLU A 114 -13.70 -1.56 -13.48
C GLU A 114 -14.81 -1.50 -12.43
N VAL A 115 -15.14 -0.31 -11.92
CA VAL A 115 -16.15 -0.14 -10.87
C VAL A 115 -17.55 -0.59 -11.30
N GLY A 116 -17.85 -0.58 -12.61
CA GLY A 116 -19.18 -0.90 -13.14
C GLY A 116 -19.64 -2.35 -12.97
N HIS A 117 -18.75 -3.29 -12.63
CA HIS A 117 -19.10 -4.70 -12.50
C HIS A 117 -19.83 -5.00 -11.16
N PRO A 118 -20.99 -5.71 -11.18
CA PRO A 118 -21.93 -5.79 -10.05
C PRO A 118 -21.38 -6.44 -8.77
N THR A 119 -20.36 -7.28 -8.86
CA THR A 119 -19.71 -7.88 -7.67
C THR A 119 -18.39 -7.20 -7.32
N TRP A 120 -17.65 -6.77 -8.34
CA TRP A 120 -16.26 -6.33 -8.23
C TRP A 120 -16.17 -4.92 -7.65
N GLY A 121 -16.96 -3.98 -8.20
CA GLY A 121 -17.05 -2.62 -7.69
C GLY A 121 -17.48 -2.59 -6.23
N PRO A 122 -18.60 -3.26 -5.85
CA PRO A 122 -19.01 -3.35 -4.46
C PRO A 122 -17.95 -3.98 -3.54
N ALA A 123 -17.33 -5.11 -3.91
CA ALA A 123 -16.28 -5.73 -3.10
C ALA A 123 -15.12 -4.75 -2.80
N TYR A 124 -14.64 -4.03 -3.81
CA TYR A 124 -13.65 -2.98 -3.63
C TYR A 124 -14.13 -1.87 -2.69
N GLN A 125 -15.37 -1.38 -2.87
CA GLN A 125 -15.89 -0.34 -1.98
C GLN A 125 -16.03 -0.81 -0.53
N ARG A 126 -16.36 -2.09 -0.29
CA ARG A 126 -16.42 -2.64 1.07
C ARG A 126 -15.04 -2.71 1.71
N ALA A 127 -14.02 -3.13 0.96
CA ALA A 127 -12.64 -3.21 1.42
C ALA A 127 -12.01 -1.84 1.78
N ARG A 128 -12.54 -0.73 1.23
CA ARG A 128 -12.06 0.64 1.53
C ARG A 128 -12.67 1.29 2.77
N ARG A 129 -13.72 0.70 3.33
CA ARG A 129 -14.48 1.31 4.43
C ARG A 129 -13.80 1.13 5.78
#